data_AF-A0A820HR87-F1
#
_entry.id   AF-A0A820HR87-F1
#
_cell.length_a   1.000
_cell.length_b   1.000
_cell.length_c   1.000
_cell.angle_alpha   90.00
_cell.angle_beta   90.00
_cell.angle_gamma   90.00
#
_symmetry.space_group_name_H-M   'P 1'
#
loop_
_entity.id
_entity.type
_entity.pdbx_description
1 polymer ?
#
loop_
_entity_poly.entity_id
_entity_poly.type
_entity_poly.pdbx_seq_one_letter_code
_entity_poly.pdbx_strand_id
1 'polypeptide(L)'
;QGEDLGEFQGVKLERYVLHTVQDDLVSFNIHVPQEADYFIEVFASLVEPDPNPFGQSFKLKCVCKYRIICKHLIQRMHPLPACASGEWGPAKAIRHFNICPLTHFQAIFETHQLPITIKFRCPKQLK
;
A
#
# COMPACT_ATOMS: atom_id res chain seq x y z
N GLN A 1 -8.84 -25.94 7.11
CA GLN A 1 -8.27 -25.08 6.05
C GLN A 1 -9.12 -23.83 6.05
N GLY A 2 -8.60 -22.73 6.60
CA GLY A 2 -9.30 -21.45 6.50
C GLY A 2 -9.22 -20.99 5.05
N GLU A 3 -10.36 -20.67 4.45
CA GLU A 3 -10.37 -19.99 3.16
C GLU A 3 -9.55 -18.71 3.30
N ASP A 4 -8.58 -18.49 2.40
CA ASP A 4 -7.90 -17.21 2.30
C ASP A 4 -8.94 -16.18 1.85
N LEU A 5 -9.51 -15.44 2.80
CA LEU A 5 -10.49 -14.39 2.55
C LEU A 5 -9.97 -13.29 1.60
N GLY A 6 -8.65 -13.25 1.35
CA GLY A 6 -8.02 -12.36 0.39
C GLY A 6 -8.09 -12.84 -1.07
N GLU A 7 -8.51 -14.08 -1.32
CA GLU A 7 -8.62 -14.66 -2.65
C GLU A 7 -10.07 -14.96 -3.01
N PHE A 8 -10.52 -14.42 -4.14
CA PHE A 8 -11.84 -14.68 -4.68
C PHE A 8 -11.70 -15.24 -6.09
N GLN A 9 -12.09 -16.49 -6.31
CA GLN A 9 -12.00 -17.17 -7.62
C GLN A 9 -10.60 -17.12 -8.25
N GLY A 10 -9.53 -17.31 -7.46
CA GLY A 10 -8.15 -17.21 -7.96
C GLY A 10 -7.61 -15.77 -8.02
N VAL A 11 -8.42 -14.77 -7.65
CA VAL A 11 -8.06 -13.36 -7.70
C VAL A 11 -7.69 -12.86 -6.31
N LYS A 12 -6.42 -12.46 -6.15
CA LYS A 12 -5.94 -11.80 -4.93
C LYS A 12 -6.43 -10.36 -4.85
N LEU A 13 -7.41 -10.11 -4.00
CA LEU A 13 -8.08 -8.81 -3.85
C LEU A 13 -7.13 -7.72 -3.33
N GLU A 14 -6.08 -8.10 -2.58
CA GLU A 14 -5.02 -7.17 -2.13
C GLU A 14 -4.33 -6.43 -3.30
N ARG A 15 -4.26 -7.06 -4.50
CA ARG A 15 -3.65 -6.44 -5.68
C ARG A 15 -4.53 -5.39 -6.34
N TYR A 16 -5.74 -5.18 -5.83
CA TYR A 16 -6.70 -4.18 -6.30
C TYR A 16 -6.84 -3.01 -5.33
N VAL A 17 -5.99 -2.96 -4.31
CA VAL A 17 -5.90 -1.87 -3.34
C VAL A 17 -4.48 -1.33 -3.35
N LEU A 18 -4.32 -0.05 -3.71
CA LEU A 18 -3.09 0.67 -3.41
C LEU A 18 -3.24 1.41 -2.09
N HIS A 19 -2.43 1.02 -1.11
CA HIS A 19 -2.28 1.72 0.15
C HIS A 19 -1.02 2.58 0.12
N THR A 20 -1.16 3.88 0.39
CA THR A 20 -0.05 4.82 0.53
C THR A 20 -0.16 5.60 1.82
N VAL A 21 0.99 5.83 2.47
CA VAL A 21 1.13 6.73 3.61
C VAL A 21 2.07 7.85 3.21
N GLN A 22 1.59 9.09 3.27
CA GLN A 22 2.38 10.29 3.02
C GLN A 22 2.07 11.30 4.11
N ASP A 23 3.10 11.70 4.85
CA ASP A 23 3.00 12.63 5.99
C ASP A 23 1.95 12.15 7.02
N ASP A 24 0.87 12.91 7.21
CA ASP A 24 -0.25 12.62 8.11
C ASP A 24 -1.47 12.01 7.39
N LEU A 25 -1.36 11.73 6.09
CA LEU A 25 -2.42 11.20 5.25
C LEU A 25 -2.20 9.72 4.90
N VAL A 26 -3.22 8.90 5.16
CA VAL A 26 -3.32 7.53 4.66
C VAL A 26 -4.36 7.49 3.55
N SER A 27 -3.96 6.99 2.37
CA SER A 27 -4.85 6.85 1.21
C SER A 27 -4.97 5.40 0.76
N PHE A 28 -6.19 5.00 0.41
CA PHE A 28 -6.52 3.69 -0.16
C PHE A 28 -7.20 3.90 -1.52
N ASN A 29 -6.50 3.60 -2.61
CA ASN A 29 -7.09 3.60 -3.95
C ASN A 29 -7.58 2.19 -4.26
N ILE A 30 -8.90 2.02 -4.40
CA ILE A 30 -9.54 0.71 -4.54
C ILE A 30 -10.18 0.59 -5.91
N HIS A 31 -9.86 -0.49 -6.62
CA HIS A 31 -10.38 -0.76 -7.94
C HIS A 31 -10.86 -2.21 -8.03
N VAL A 32 -12.15 -2.46 -7.89
CA VAL A 32 -12.64 -3.84 -7.79
C VAL A 32 -12.50 -4.62 -9.11
N PRO A 33 -12.23 -5.95 -9.06
CA PRO A 33 -12.03 -6.77 -10.25
C PRO A 33 -13.31 -7.05 -11.05
N GLN A 34 -14.48 -7.05 -10.40
CA GLN A 34 -15.77 -7.38 -10.99
C GLN A 34 -16.92 -6.62 -10.31
N GLU A 35 -18.11 -6.70 -10.90
CA GLU A 35 -19.35 -6.25 -10.26
C GLU A 35 -19.69 -7.23 -9.13
N ALA A 36 -19.65 -6.73 -7.89
CA ALA A 36 -19.95 -7.48 -6.68
C ALA A 36 -20.01 -6.53 -5.47
N ASP A 37 -20.35 -7.10 -4.32
CA ASP A 37 -20.19 -6.49 -3.03
C ASP A 37 -18.87 -6.94 -2.40
N TYR A 38 -18.09 -5.97 -1.93
CA TYR A 38 -16.81 -6.19 -1.26
C TYR A 38 -16.83 -5.59 0.13
N PHE A 39 -15.88 -6.02 0.94
CA PHE A 39 -15.63 -5.46 2.24
C PHE A 39 -14.14 -5.16 2.41
N ILE A 40 -13.83 -4.02 3.00
CA ILE A 40 -12.45 -3.65 3.34
C ILE A 40 -12.36 -3.41 4.84
N GLU A 41 -11.33 -3.98 5.44
CA GLU A 41 -10.95 -3.78 6.83
C GLU A 41 -9.61 -3.06 6.88
N VAL A 42 -9.58 -1.91 7.54
CA VAL A 42 -8.34 -1.18 7.80
C VAL A 42 -7.85 -1.55 9.19
N PHE A 43 -6.61 -2.00 9.25
CA PHE A 43 -5.93 -2.37 10.46
C PHE A 43 -4.79 -1.40 10.76
N ALA A 44 -4.63 -1.01 12.01
CA ALA A 44 -3.54 -0.16 12.46
C ALA A 44 -2.98 -0.65 13.80
N SER A 45 -1.69 -0.40 14.03
CA SER A 45 -1.05 -0.55 15.34
C SER A 45 -0.49 0.79 15.74
N LEU A 46 -0.72 1.19 16.99
CA LEU A 46 0.04 2.26 17.60
C LEU A 46 1.44 1.70 17.88
N VAL A 47 2.48 2.38 17.39
CA VAL A 47 3.86 2.06 17.73
C VAL A 47 4.22 2.92 18.93
N GLU A 48 4.04 2.39 20.13
CA GLU A 48 4.54 3.03 21.34
C GLU A 48 6.04 2.70 21.47
N PRO A 49 6.90 3.68 21.82
CA PRO A 49 8.30 3.40 22.13
C PRO A 49 8.37 2.59 23.42
N ASP A 50 8.50 1.26 23.30
CA ASP A 50 8.65 0.34 24.43
C ASP A 50 10.14 0.13 24.75
N PRO A 51 10.57 0.28 26.01
CA PRO A 51 11.93 -0.04 26.44
C PRO A 51 12.29 -1.54 26.38
N ASN A 52 11.37 -2.45 26.08
CA ASN A 52 11.62 -3.89 26.08
C ASN A 52 12.29 -4.40 24.77
N PRO A 53 13.55 -4.90 24.81
CA PRO A 53 14.31 -5.29 23.61
C PRO A 53 13.84 -6.60 22.95
N PHE A 54 12.90 -7.33 23.55
CA PHE A 54 12.44 -8.64 23.04
C PHE A 54 11.25 -8.57 22.07
N GLY A 55 10.83 -7.36 21.69
CA GLY A 55 9.85 -7.13 20.62
C GLY A 55 8.42 -7.46 21.06
N GLN A 56 7.54 -6.46 21.10
CA GLN A 56 6.12 -6.76 21.20
C GLN A 56 5.63 -7.43 19.92
N SER A 57 4.70 -8.37 20.08
CA SER A 57 3.82 -8.80 19.01
C SER A 57 3.11 -7.58 18.44
N PHE A 58 3.34 -7.25 17.17
CA PHE A 58 2.65 -6.17 16.45
C PHE A 58 1.17 -6.53 16.30
N LYS A 59 0.38 -6.30 17.35
CA LYS A 59 -1.05 -6.61 17.33
C LYS A 59 -1.80 -5.47 16.66
N LEU A 60 -2.05 -5.66 15.36
CA LEU A 60 -2.95 -4.82 14.60
C LEU A 60 -4.36 -4.86 15.18
N LYS A 61 -4.99 -3.68 15.30
CA LYS A 61 -6.41 -3.53 15.64
C LYS A 61 -7.17 -3.11 14.38
N CYS A 62 -8.35 -3.69 14.17
CA CYS A 62 -9.25 -3.19 13.12
C CYS A 62 -9.78 -1.83 13.55
N VAL A 63 -9.43 -0.79 12.78
CA VAL A 63 -9.81 0.61 13.08
C VAL A 63 -10.93 1.12 12.20
N CYS A 64 -11.15 0.49 11.04
CA CYS A 64 -12.20 0.91 10.12
C CYS A 64 -12.71 -0.24 9.25
N LYS A 65 -13.98 -0.18 8.86
CA LYS A 65 -14.69 -1.20 8.09
C LYS A 65 -15.62 -0.52 7.07
N TYR A 66 -15.52 -0.89 5.80
CA TYR A 66 -16.42 -0.37 4.76
C TYR A 66 -16.97 -1.48 3.88
N ARG A 67 -18.23 -1.35 3.47
CA ARG A 67 -18.83 -2.15 2.39
C ARG A 67 -18.75 -1.35 1.09
N ILE A 68 -18.25 -1.99 0.05
CA ILE A 68 -18.12 -1.42 -1.29
C ILE A 68 -19.11 -2.15 -2.18
N ILE A 69 -20.02 -1.42 -2.83
CA ILE A 69 -21.05 -1.98 -3.71
C ILE A 69 -20.73 -1.55 -5.13
N CYS A 70 -20.32 -2.48 -5.98
CA CYS A 70 -20.06 -2.22 -7.39
C CYS A 70 -21.15 -2.87 -8.24
N LYS A 71 -22.09 -2.05 -8.73
CA LYS A 71 -23.17 -2.51 -9.62
C LYS A 71 -22.78 -2.56 -11.08
N HIS A 72 -21.87 -1.68 -11.50
CA HIS A 72 -21.44 -1.54 -12.88
C HIS A 72 -19.95 -1.24 -12.96
N LEU A 73 -19.22 -1.99 -13.78
CA LEU A 73 -17.83 -1.69 -14.11
C LEU A 73 -17.73 -0.78 -15.34
N ILE A 74 -17.00 0.32 -15.21
CA ILE A 74 -16.71 1.23 -16.33
C ILE A 74 -15.72 0.56 -17.31
N GLN A 75 -14.72 -0.13 -16.77
CA GLN A 75 -13.72 -0.85 -17.55
C GLN A 75 -13.16 -2.02 -16.74
N ARG A 76 -12.49 -2.96 -17.44
CA ARG A 76 -11.80 -4.07 -16.79
C ARG A 76 -10.61 -3.54 -15.98
N MET A 77 -10.63 -3.81 -14.67
CA MET A 77 -9.50 -3.48 -13.79
C MET A 77 -8.47 -4.61 -13.83
N HIS A 78 -7.20 -4.24 -13.88
CA HIS A 78 -6.08 -5.17 -13.83
C HIS A 78 -5.42 -5.08 -12.45
N PRO A 79 -4.90 -6.21 -11.92
CA PRO A 79 -4.25 -6.19 -10.62
C PRO A 79 -2.95 -5.39 -10.70
N LEU A 80 -2.69 -4.57 -9.69
CA LEU A 80 -1.40 -3.91 -9.49
C LEU A 80 -0.28 -4.97 -9.46
N PRO A 81 0.95 -4.65 -9.92
CA PRO A 81 2.10 -5.54 -9.77
C PRO A 81 2.25 -6.09 -8.35
N ALA A 82 2.79 -7.31 -8.21
CA ALA A 82 3.02 -7.88 -6.89
C ALA A 82 4.08 -7.05 -6.15
N CYS A 83 3.67 -6.41 -5.06
CA CYS A 83 4.51 -5.59 -4.20
C CYS A 83 3.88 -5.63 -2.80
N ALA A 84 4.70 -5.71 -1.75
CA ALA A 84 4.16 -5.81 -0.41
C ALA A 84 3.45 -4.50 0.01
N SER A 85 2.44 -4.63 0.87
CA SER A 85 1.65 -3.48 1.32
C SER A 85 2.54 -2.42 1.97
N GLY A 86 2.36 -1.16 1.58
CA GLY A 86 3.16 -0.04 2.08
C GLY A 86 4.60 0.05 1.55
N GLU A 87 4.97 -0.79 0.58
CA GLU A 87 6.29 -0.69 -0.09
C GLU A 87 6.26 0.12 -1.39
N TRP A 88 5.07 0.52 -1.84
CA TRP A 88 4.92 1.40 -2.98
C TRP A 88 5.40 2.81 -2.66
N GLY A 89 6.24 3.37 -3.55
CA GLY A 89 6.75 4.73 -3.42
C GLY A 89 7.94 4.88 -2.45
N PRO A 90 8.33 6.12 -2.14
CA PRO A 90 9.58 6.40 -1.43
C PRO A 90 9.52 6.20 0.09
N ALA A 91 8.32 6.00 0.67
CA ALA A 91 8.11 6.03 2.12
C ALA A 91 9.00 5.03 2.89
N LYS A 92 9.16 3.79 2.39
CA LYS A 92 10.03 2.79 3.01
C LYS A 92 11.50 3.23 2.96
N ALA A 93 11.95 3.77 1.83
CA ALA A 93 13.33 4.24 1.64
C ALA A 93 13.67 5.41 2.57
N ILE A 94 12.74 6.36 2.74
CA ILE A 94 12.87 7.48 3.68
C ILE A 94 12.95 6.95 5.12
N ARG A 95 11.97 6.15 5.53
CA ARG A 95 11.83 5.68 6.92
C ARG A 95 13.00 4.81 7.39
N HIS A 96 13.49 3.92 6.54
CA HIS A 96 14.50 2.92 6.93
C HIS A 96 15.94 3.33 6.61
N PHE A 97 16.15 4.12 5.55
CA PHE A 97 17.48 4.39 5.03
C PHE A 97 17.78 5.88 4.86
N ASN A 98 16.83 6.77 5.20
CA ASN A 98 16.95 8.22 5.00
C ASN A 98 17.31 8.59 3.54
N ILE A 99 16.86 7.77 2.57
CA ILE A 99 17.00 8.02 1.14
C ILE A 99 15.84 8.91 0.72
N CYS A 100 16.15 10.14 0.33
CA CYS A 100 15.11 11.13 0.01
C CYS A 100 14.85 11.17 -1.50
N PRO A 101 13.60 11.09 -1.97
CA PRO A 101 13.28 11.33 -3.37
C PRO A 101 13.62 12.77 -3.76
N LEU A 102 14.07 12.96 -5.01
CA LEU A 102 14.34 14.28 -5.60
C LEU A 102 13.36 14.65 -6.73
N THR A 103 12.72 13.66 -7.35
CA THR A 103 11.85 13.87 -8.52
C THR A 103 10.42 13.38 -8.31
N HIS A 104 10.23 12.19 -7.74
CA HIS A 104 8.91 11.57 -7.57
C HIS A 104 8.69 11.25 -6.09
N PHE A 105 7.72 11.92 -5.49
CA PHE A 105 7.46 11.87 -4.06
C PHE A 105 6.32 10.90 -3.70
N GLN A 106 5.62 10.39 -4.71
CA GLN A 106 4.44 9.52 -4.56
C GLN A 106 4.67 8.15 -5.22
N ALA A 107 3.86 7.17 -4.80
CA ALA A 107 3.86 5.82 -5.34
C ALA A 107 3.34 5.75 -6.79
N ILE A 108 2.35 6.58 -7.11
CA ILE A 108 1.78 6.72 -8.46
C ILE A 108 2.12 8.11 -8.95
N PHE A 109 2.51 8.19 -10.22
CA PHE A 109 2.64 9.44 -10.96
C PHE A 109 2.30 9.17 -12.42
N GLU A 110 1.69 10.15 -13.06
CA GLU A 110 1.44 10.11 -14.50
C GLU A 110 2.67 10.57 -15.26
N THR A 111 2.84 10.04 -16.48
CA THR A 111 3.95 10.42 -17.35
C THR A 111 3.46 10.50 -18.80
N HIS A 112 3.88 11.55 -19.48
CA HIS A 112 3.54 11.78 -20.89
C HIS A 112 4.79 11.79 -21.79
N GLN A 113 5.99 11.62 -21.22
CA GLN A 113 7.26 11.71 -21.93
C GLN A 113 8.25 10.66 -21.41
N LEU A 114 9.05 10.12 -22.33
CA LEU A 114 10.05 9.08 -22.05
C LEU A 114 11.45 9.56 -22.50
N PRO A 115 12.54 9.15 -21.82
CA PRO A 115 12.58 8.24 -20.68
C PRO A 115 12.25 8.93 -19.34
N ILE A 116 11.69 8.15 -18.40
CA ILE A 116 11.44 8.62 -17.03
C ILE A 116 12.75 8.53 -16.25
N THR A 117 13.16 9.64 -15.63
CA THR A 117 14.32 9.64 -14.72
C THR A 117 13.84 9.79 -13.29
N ILE A 118 14.05 8.76 -12.46
CA ILE A 118 13.75 8.78 -11.03
C ILE A 118 15.05 9.03 -10.26
N LYS A 119 15.11 10.09 -9.46
CA LYS A 119 16.32 10.45 -8.70
C LYS A 119 16.06 10.45 -7.19
N PHE A 120 17.06 10.00 -6.45
CA PHE A 120 17.09 10.03 -4.99
C PHE A 120 18.40 10.66 -4.51
N ARG A 121 18.35 11.28 -3.34
CA ARG A 121 19.52 11.64 -2.55
C ARG A 121 19.74 10.56 -1.51
N CYS A 122 20.89 9.92 -1.58
CA CYS A 122 21.32 8.98 -0.54
C CYS A 122 22.08 9.73 0.57
N PRO A 123 21.92 9.35 1.85
CA PRO A 123 22.88 9.76 2.87
C PRO A 123 24.25 9.15 2.55
N LYS A 124 25.34 9.69 3.13
CA LYS A 124 26.75 9.31 2.80
C LYS A 124 26.91 7.80 2.62
N GLN A 125 27.63 7.42 1.56
CA GLN A 125 27.91 6.07 1.05
C GLN A 125 27.12 4.93 1.71
N LEU A 126 25.97 4.60 1.10
CA LEU A 126 25.32 3.30 1.30
C LEU A 126 26.32 2.21 0.86
N LYS A 127 26.64 1.28 1.76
CA LYS A 127 27.47 0.10 1.46
C LYS A 127 26.60 -1.04 0.95
#